data_AF-J3L598-F1
#
_entry.id   AF-J3L598-F1
#
_cell.length_a   1.000
_cell.length_b   1.000
_cell.length_c   1.000
_cell.angle_alpha   90.00
_cell.angle_beta   90.00
_cell.angle_gamma   90.00
#
_symmetry.space_group_name_H-M   'P 1'
#
loop_
_entity.id
_entity.type
_entity.pdbx_description
1 polymer ?
#
loop_
_entity_poly.entity_id
_entity_poly.type
_entity_poly.pdbx_seq_one_letter_code
_entity_poly.pdbx_strand_id
1 'polypeptide(L)'
;MGMDPIQEVDQSHGTFSRRIHEYFHANKTFESTRTENSLMNRWFTILHDVTLFCGCVSRIEARNQSGSRVDDKIAKACALFKAEDKKHKKFTLMHCWNILKDKPKWMEKGKEVGCAKKTSNKKQKTVANSCIELDPPAAPPASGSDSQLSGRPEGKKKEKQKLRQRSTVEAVDYLMAKKKEADHDKELKKEERCNKVFALQEERIKLEKEKFEFQRQQEEDRILGLNLSTMN
;
A
#
# COMPACT_ATOMS: atom_id res chain seq x y z
N MET A 1 5.10 -30.10 17.76
CA MET A 1 6.29 -29.73 16.98
C MET A 1 6.68 -28.32 17.41
N GLY A 2 7.86 -28.14 18.02
CA GLY A 2 8.37 -26.82 18.36
C GLY A 2 8.77 -26.05 17.11
N MET A 3 8.76 -24.73 17.17
CA MET A 3 9.50 -23.91 16.21
C MET A 3 10.88 -23.67 16.79
N ASP A 4 11.92 -24.04 16.06
CA ASP A 4 13.29 -23.84 16.52
C ASP A 4 13.61 -22.35 16.70
N PRO A 5 14.51 -21.99 17.63
CA PRO A 5 14.94 -20.62 17.82
C PRO A 5 15.49 -20.03 16.51
N ILE A 6 15.05 -18.82 16.16
CA ILE A 6 15.55 -18.12 14.97
C ILE A 6 17.02 -17.75 15.22
N GLN A 7 17.93 -18.50 14.61
CA GLN A 7 19.37 -18.26 14.70
C GLN A 7 19.73 -16.88 14.12
N GLU A 8 20.39 -16.08 14.97
CA GLU A 8 21.22 -14.88 14.75
C GLU A 8 20.86 -13.90 13.62
N VAL A 9 20.69 -12.64 14.02
CA VAL A 9 20.34 -11.50 13.16
C VAL A 9 21.60 -10.89 12.51
N ASP A 10 22.38 -11.71 11.79
CA ASP A 10 23.27 -11.24 10.70
C ASP A 10 23.69 -12.39 9.74
N GLN A 11 22.70 -13.06 9.15
CA GLN A 11 22.97 -14.12 8.17
C GLN A 11 23.19 -13.51 6.77
N SER A 12 24.36 -13.75 6.16
CA SER A 12 24.53 -13.45 4.73
C SER A 12 23.40 -14.10 3.91
N HIS A 13 22.91 -13.41 2.86
CA HIS A 13 21.75 -13.86 2.09
C HIS A 13 21.89 -15.31 1.58
N GLY A 14 23.11 -15.73 1.21
CA GLY A 14 23.41 -17.11 0.81
C GLY A 14 23.31 -18.14 1.94
N THR A 15 23.65 -17.77 3.18
CA THR A 15 23.54 -18.68 4.35
C THR A 15 22.08 -18.98 4.68
N PHE A 16 21.23 -17.94 4.70
CA PHE A 16 19.79 -18.09 4.91
C PHE A 16 19.12 -18.91 3.81
N SER A 17 19.46 -18.60 2.57
CA SER A 17 18.91 -19.24 1.37
C SER A 17 19.28 -20.74 1.28
N ARG A 18 20.54 -21.09 1.61
CA ARG A 18 20.99 -22.49 1.75
C ARG A 18 20.21 -23.27 2.81
N ARG A 19 20.00 -22.69 3.99
CA ARG A 19 19.23 -23.35 5.08
C ARG A 19 17.77 -23.64 4.67
N ILE A 20 17.15 -22.74 3.90
CA ILE A 20 15.82 -23.00 3.32
C ILE A 20 15.86 -24.16 2.33
N HIS A 21 16.90 -24.26 1.51
CA HIS A 21 17.08 -25.35 0.54
C HIS A 21 17.30 -26.69 1.24
N GLU A 22 18.19 -26.74 2.24
CA GLU A 22 18.42 -27.92 3.09
C GLU A 22 17.13 -28.36 3.81
N TYR A 23 16.44 -27.43 4.48
CA TYR A 23 15.16 -27.71 5.15
C TYR A 23 14.10 -28.22 4.17
N PHE A 24 14.00 -27.62 2.98
CA PHE A 24 13.06 -28.06 1.94
C PHE A 24 13.33 -29.48 1.49
N HIS A 25 14.59 -29.86 1.26
CA HIS A 25 14.93 -31.23 0.84
C HIS A 25 14.85 -32.26 1.97
N ALA A 26 15.08 -31.86 3.22
CA ALA A 26 14.86 -32.72 4.39
C ALA A 26 13.37 -32.98 4.68
N ASN A 27 12.47 -32.06 4.31
CA ASN A 27 11.03 -32.13 4.63
C ASN A 27 10.13 -32.41 3.43
N LYS A 28 10.67 -32.61 2.22
CA LYS A 28 9.86 -32.94 1.03
C LYS A 28 9.34 -34.39 1.12
N THR A 29 8.05 -34.57 0.86
CA THR A 29 7.41 -35.89 0.73
C THR A 29 7.36 -36.39 -0.73
N PHE A 30 8.09 -35.74 -1.63
CA PHE A 30 8.04 -35.97 -3.08
C PHE A 30 9.40 -35.72 -3.74
N GLU A 31 9.60 -36.19 -4.97
CA GLU A 31 10.85 -35.95 -5.69
C GLU A 31 10.94 -34.56 -6.32
N SER A 32 12.10 -33.92 -6.11
CA SER A 32 12.34 -32.53 -6.47
C SER A 32 13.82 -32.27 -6.66
N THR A 33 14.19 -31.75 -7.83
CA THR A 33 15.56 -31.31 -8.16
C THR A 33 15.71 -29.79 -8.08
N ARG A 34 14.82 -29.10 -7.35
CA ARG A 34 14.81 -27.63 -7.30
C ARG A 34 16.10 -27.09 -6.66
N THR A 35 16.71 -26.16 -7.38
CA THR A 35 17.87 -25.39 -6.93
C THR A 35 17.46 -24.34 -5.89
N GLU A 36 18.42 -23.92 -5.07
CA GLU A 36 18.30 -22.84 -4.10
C GLU A 36 17.66 -21.58 -4.72
N ASN A 37 18.18 -21.12 -5.86
CA ASN A 37 17.66 -19.95 -6.58
C ASN A 37 16.20 -20.13 -7.06
N SER A 38 15.79 -21.36 -7.40
CA SER A 38 14.38 -21.66 -7.76
C SER A 38 13.44 -21.53 -6.56
N LEU A 39 13.88 -22.00 -5.38
CA LEU A 39 13.11 -21.87 -4.14
C LEU A 39 13.02 -20.40 -3.70
N MET A 40 14.12 -19.64 -3.75
CA MET A 40 14.13 -18.22 -3.39
C MET A 40 13.24 -17.37 -4.31
N ASN A 41 13.34 -17.55 -5.63
CA ASN A 41 12.45 -16.84 -6.57
C ASN A 41 10.96 -17.16 -6.31
N ARG A 42 10.66 -18.42 -5.95
CA ARG A 42 9.30 -18.83 -5.56
C ARG A 42 8.88 -18.18 -4.23
N TRP A 43 9.77 -18.11 -3.25
CA TRP A 43 9.54 -17.46 -1.96
C TRP A 43 9.27 -15.96 -2.13
N PHE A 44 10.11 -15.22 -2.86
CA PHE A 44 9.89 -13.79 -3.15
C PHE A 44 8.55 -13.54 -3.86
N THR A 45 8.16 -14.42 -4.78
CA THR A 45 6.84 -14.35 -5.44
C THR A 45 5.69 -14.51 -4.45
N ILE A 46 5.78 -15.50 -3.53
CA ILE A 46 4.77 -15.73 -2.49
C ILE A 46 4.71 -14.53 -1.53
N LEU A 47 5.87 -14.05 -1.07
CA LEU A 47 6.01 -12.87 -0.20
C LEU A 47 5.34 -11.64 -0.84
N HIS A 48 5.62 -11.36 -2.12
CA HIS A 48 5.03 -10.24 -2.83
C HIS A 48 3.50 -10.35 -2.95
N ASP A 49 3.00 -11.43 -3.56
CA ASP A 49 1.57 -11.63 -3.81
C ASP A 49 0.77 -11.65 -2.48
N VAL A 50 1.27 -12.33 -1.43
CA VAL A 50 0.60 -12.42 -0.13
C VAL A 50 0.65 -11.09 0.63
N THR A 51 1.75 -10.35 0.59
CA THR A 51 1.85 -9.02 1.23
C THR A 51 0.87 -8.03 0.60
N LEU A 52 0.78 -8.03 -0.73
CA LEU A 52 -0.18 -7.22 -1.48
C LEU A 52 -1.63 -7.61 -1.12
N PHE A 53 -1.91 -8.91 -0.98
CA PHE A 53 -3.22 -9.39 -0.57
C PHE A 53 -3.58 -8.99 0.88
N CYS A 54 -2.64 -9.07 1.83
CA CYS A 54 -2.83 -8.56 3.20
C CYS A 54 -3.22 -7.07 3.18
N GLY A 55 -2.53 -6.25 2.38
CA GLY A 55 -2.89 -4.83 2.19
C GLY A 55 -4.28 -4.62 1.58
N CYS A 56 -4.85 -5.59 0.86
CA CYS A 56 -6.24 -5.57 0.41
C CYS A 56 -7.21 -5.92 1.54
N VAL A 57 -6.92 -6.96 2.32
CA VAL A 57 -7.72 -7.38 3.49
C VAL A 57 -7.82 -6.25 4.51
N SER A 58 -6.71 -5.65 4.94
CA SER A 58 -6.70 -4.56 5.93
C SER A 58 -7.53 -3.34 5.47
N ARG A 59 -7.59 -3.06 4.17
CA ARG A 59 -8.41 -1.97 3.59
C ARG A 59 -9.88 -2.33 3.39
N ILE A 60 -10.25 -3.60 3.45
CA ILE A 60 -11.66 -4.03 3.55
C ILE A 60 -12.10 -3.97 5.01
N GLU A 61 -11.26 -4.44 5.93
CA GLU A 61 -11.54 -4.41 7.38
C GLU A 61 -11.69 -2.99 7.89
N ALA A 62 -10.77 -2.08 7.52
CA ALA A 62 -10.83 -0.66 7.90
C ALA A 62 -12.05 0.12 7.36
N ARG A 63 -12.89 -0.48 6.51
CA ARG A 63 -14.17 0.13 6.08
C ARG A 63 -15.28 -0.05 7.11
N ASN A 64 -15.07 -0.85 8.16
CA ASN A 64 -16.01 -1.06 9.27
C ASN A 64 -17.47 -1.33 8.83
N GLN A 65 -17.65 -2.09 7.75
CA GLN A 65 -18.96 -2.49 7.26
C GLN A 65 -19.59 -3.49 8.23
N SER A 66 -20.54 -3.01 9.04
CA SER A 66 -21.37 -3.85 9.91
C SER A 66 -22.09 -4.93 9.10
N GLY A 67 -22.24 -6.12 9.68
CA GLY A 67 -22.94 -7.26 9.06
C GLY A 67 -22.18 -8.03 7.97
N SER A 68 -20.98 -7.61 7.53
CA SER A 68 -20.20 -8.41 6.56
C SER A 68 -19.50 -9.61 7.24
N ARG A 69 -19.73 -10.83 6.74
CA ARG A 69 -19.04 -12.05 7.19
C ARG A 69 -17.55 -12.01 6.82
N VAL A 70 -16.75 -12.87 7.44
CA VAL A 70 -15.33 -13.03 7.11
C VAL A 70 -15.16 -13.39 5.63
N ASP A 71 -15.94 -14.35 5.14
CA ASP A 71 -15.91 -14.81 3.74
C ASP A 71 -16.19 -13.66 2.75
N ASP A 72 -17.16 -12.79 3.05
CA ASP A 72 -17.48 -11.60 2.26
C ASP A 72 -16.30 -10.62 2.21
N LYS A 73 -15.59 -10.44 3.33
CA LYS A 73 -14.41 -9.57 3.40
C LYS A 73 -13.27 -10.13 2.56
N ILE A 74 -13.06 -11.44 2.57
CA ILE A 74 -12.05 -12.13 1.73
C ILE A 74 -12.43 -12.05 0.25
N ALA A 75 -13.70 -12.27 -0.11
CA ALA A 75 -14.16 -12.11 -1.50
C ALA A 75 -13.96 -10.66 -2.01
N LYS A 76 -14.29 -9.66 -1.18
CA LYS A 76 -14.02 -8.23 -1.47
C LYS A 76 -12.52 -7.95 -1.60
N ALA A 77 -11.66 -8.57 -0.78
CA ALA A 77 -10.20 -8.42 -0.87
C ALA A 77 -9.63 -9.06 -2.15
N CYS A 78 -10.13 -10.23 -2.57
CA CYS A 78 -9.79 -10.86 -3.86
C CYS A 78 -10.18 -9.98 -5.05
N ALA A 79 -11.34 -9.33 -4.99
CA ALA A 79 -11.77 -8.38 -6.01
C ALA A 79 -10.86 -7.14 -6.08
N LEU A 80 -10.48 -6.57 -4.92
CA LEU A 80 -9.51 -5.46 -4.87
C LEU A 80 -8.14 -5.84 -5.41
N PHE A 81 -7.62 -7.02 -5.06
CA PHE A 81 -6.35 -7.52 -5.58
C PHE A 81 -6.37 -7.58 -7.11
N LYS A 82 -7.44 -8.16 -7.69
CA LYS A 82 -7.61 -8.26 -9.14
C LYS A 82 -7.73 -6.89 -9.81
N ALA A 83 -8.34 -5.91 -9.15
CA ALA A 83 -8.48 -4.55 -9.67
C ALA A 83 -7.16 -3.76 -9.65
N GLU A 84 -6.25 -4.05 -8.71
CA GLU A 84 -4.95 -3.38 -8.61
C GLU A 84 -3.83 -4.04 -9.42
N ASP A 85 -3.93 -5.34 -9.72
CA ASP A 85 -2.98 -6.00 -10.59
C ASP A 85 -3.13 -5.53 -12.05
N LYS A 86 -2.00 -5.12 -12.66
CA LYS A 86 -1.96 -4.62 -14.05
C LYS A 86 -2.41 -5.65 -15.10
N LYS A 87 -2.37 -6.94 -14.77
CA LYS A 87 -2.78 -8.05 -15.64
C LYS A 87 -4.15 -8.62 -15.23
N HIS A 88 -4.83 -7.99 -14.28
CA HIS A 88 -6.08 -8.47 -13.66
C HIS A 88 -6.03 -9.95 -13.23
N LYS A 89 -4.86 -10.40 -12.76
CA LYS A 89 -4.63 -11.76 -12.27
C LYS A 89 -5.42 -11.97 -10.97
N LYS A 90 -6.18 -13.06 -10.90
CA LYS A 90 -6.80 -13.50 -9.63
C LYS A 90 -5.71 -13.91 -8.63
N PHE A 91 -5.90 -13.59 -7.36
CA PHE A 91 -5.03 -14.12 -6.30
C PHE A 91 -5.22 -15.65 -6.20
N THR A 92 -4.13 -16.41 -6.35
CA THR A 92 -4.16 -17.89 -6.33
C THR A 92 -3.52 -18.50 -5.09
N LEU A 93 -2.91 -17.71 -4.21
CA LEU A 93 -2.11 -18.18 -3.08
C LEU A 93 -2.87 -18.14 -1.75
N MET A 94 -4.18 -18.41 -1.77
CA MET A 94 -5.05 -18.44 -0.58
C MET A 94 -4.54 -19.37 0.53
N HIS A 95 -3.99 -20.53 0.15
CA HIS A 95 -3.39 -21.47 1.10
C HIS A 95 -2.17 -20.85 1.81
N CYS A 96 -1.26 -20.20 1.07
CA CYS A 96 -0.09 -19.52 1.64
C CYS A 96 -0.52 -18.36 2.57
N TRP A 97 -1.50 -17.56 2.16
CA TRP A 97 -2.04 -16.50 3.01
C TRP A 97 -2.65 -17.05 4.31
N ASN A 98 -3.42 -18.13 4.25
CA ASN A 98 -4.00 -18.75 5.44
C ASN A 98 -2.95 -19.28 6.44
N ILE A 99 -1.76 -19.71 5.98
CA ILE A 99 -0.65 -20.13 6.86
C ILE A 99 0.08 -18.92 7.47
N LEU A 100 0.21 -17.84 6.71
CA LEU A 100 1.04 -16.68 7.05
C LEU A 100 0.31 -15.59 7.85
N LYS A 101 -1.00 -15.41 7.63
CA LYS A 101 -1.78 -14.29 8.18
C LYS A 101 -1.71 -14.17 9.71
N ASP A 102 -1.68 -15.31 10.41
CA ASP A 102 -1.71 -15.35 11.89
C ASP A 102 -0.29 -15.33 12.51
N LYS A 103 0.76 -15.20 11.70
CA LYS A 103 2.15 -15.12 12.20
C LYS A 103 2.48 -13.69 12.63
N PRO A 104 3.07 -13.46 13.83
CA PRO A 104 3.30 -12.11 14.36
C PRO A 104 4.17 -11.25 13.43
N LYS A 105 5.23 -11.85 12.85
CA LYS A 105 6.13 -11.21 11.88
C LYS A 105 5.43 -10.76 10.58
N TRP A 106 4.22 -11.27 10.31
CA TRP A 106 3.40 -10.93 9.14
C TRP A 106 2.31 -9.90 9.46
N MET A 107 1.72 -10.01 10.67
CA MET A 107 0.75 -9.05 11.22
C MET A 107 1.33 -7.63 11.36
N GLU A 108 2.63 -7.51 11.55
CA GLU A 108 3.37 -6.25 11.56
C GLU A 108 3.55 -5.69 10.14
N LYS A 109 4.07 -6.50 9.20
CA LYS A 109 4.33 -6.11 7.80
C LYS A 109 3.07 -5.66 7.05
N GLY A 110 1.92 -6.25 7.36
CA GLY A 110 0.63 -5.85 6.79
C GLY A 110 0.21 -4.40 7.08
N LYS A 111 0.74 -3.79 8.15
CA LYS A 111 0.39 -2.41 8.56
C LYS A 111 1.17 -1.35 7.78
N GLU A 112 2.45 -1.58 7.47
CA GLU A 112 3.27 -0.66 6.66
C GLU A 112 2.70 -0.46 5.24
N VAL A 113 2.38 -1.58 4.57
CA VAL A 113 2.02 -1.57 3.13
C VAL A 113 0.66 -0.92 2.86
N GLY A 114 -0.20 -0.80 3.88
CA GLY A 114 -1.45 -0.04 3.80
C GLY A 114 -1.26 1.48 3.64
N CYS A 115 -0.08 2.02 4.01
CA CYS A 115 0.18 3.46 4.00
C CYS A 115 0.79 3.94 2.67
N ALA A 116 1.75 3.20 2.12
CA ALA A 116 2.63 3.66 1.03
C ALA A 116 1.97 3.92 -0.35
N LYS A 117 0.73 3.45 -0.59
CA LYS A 117 0.11 3.45 -1.93
C LYS A 117 -0.68 4.72 -2.31
N LYS A 118 -0.77 5.75 -1.47
CA LYS A 118 -1.68 6.89 -1.72
C LYS A 118 -1.16 8.01 -2.65
N THR A 119 0.06 7.93 -3.17
CA THR A 119 0.72 9.04 -3.89
C THR A 119 1.22 8.68 -5.30
N SER A 120 0.35 8.16 -6.18
CA SER A 120 0.61 8.27 -7.63
C SER A 120 -0.68 8.13 -8.46
N ASN A 121 -1.12 9.23 -9.08
CA ASN A 121 -1.98 9.26 -10.27
C ASN A 121 -2.30 10.71 -10.71
N LYS A 122 -1.38 11.40 -11.42
CA LYS A 122 -1.75 12.42 -12.43
C LYS A 122 -0.58 12.85 -13.33
N LYS A 123 -0.59 12.39 -14.60
CA LYS A 123 -0.20 13.16 -15.80
C LYS A 123 -0.35 12.30 -17.05
N GLN A 124 -1.48 12.43 -17.74
CA GLN A 124 -1.50 12.35 -19.20
C GLN A 124 -1.79 13.76 -19.72
N LYS A 125 -1.05 14.15 -20.74
CA LYS A 125 -0.95 15.52 -21.28
C LYS A 125 -1.58 15.49 -22.67
N THR A 126 -2.84 15.91 -22.80
CA THR A 126 -3.44 16.15 -24.12
C THR A 126 -2.91 17.48 -24.63
N VAL A 127 -2.13 17.44 -25.71
CA VAL A 127 -1.75 18.63 -26.48
C VAL A 127 -2.89 19.01 -27.40
N ALA A 128 -3.16 20.31 -27.50
CA ALA A 128 -4.01 20.86 -28.55
C ALA A 128 -3.18 21.10 -29.81
N ASN A 129 -3.83 21.13 -30.98
CA ASN A 129 -3.49 22.04 -32.07
C ASN A 129 -4.67 22.18 -33.04
N SER A 130 -4.87 23.39 -33.54
CA SER A 130 -5.96 23.79 -34.45
C SER A 130 -5.58 23.61 -35.92
N CYS A 131 -6.56 23.70 -36.83
CA CYS A 131 -6.34 24.11 -38.22
C CYS A 131 -7.48 25.04 -38.66
N ILE A 132 -7.22 25.88 -39.66
CA ILE A 132 -8.03 27.05 -40.07
C ILE A 132 -8.34 26.98 -41.58
N GLU A 133 -9.53 27.46 -41.94
CA GLU A 133 -10.03 27.96 -43.24
C GLU A 133 -9.83 27.20 -44.57
N LEU A 134 -10.87 27.24 -45.41
CA LEU A 134 -10.84 27.75 -46.80
C LEU A 134 -12.30 27.98 -47.28
N ASP A 135 -12.52 28.98 -48.14
CA ASP A 135 -13.81 29.57 -48.61
C ASP A 135 -13.79 29.65 -50.16
N PRO A 136 -14.72 30.29 -50.93
CA PRO A 136 -16.19 30.46 -50.84
C PRO A 136 -16.94 29.70 -51.99
N PRO A 137 -17.48 30.28 -53.10
CA PRO A 137 -18.58 31.26 -53.30
C PRO A 137 -19.74 30.85 -54.27
N ALA A 138 -20.98 31.33 -54.05
CA ALA A 138 -21.98 31.66 -55.11
C ALA A 138 -23.18 32.48 -54.56
N ALA A 139 -23.87 33.27 -55.41
CA ALA A 139 -24.78 34.38 -55.04
C ALA A 139 -26.19 34.28 -55.72
N PRO A 140 -27.00 35.36 -55.89
CA PRO A 140 -27.90 36.07 -54.94
C PRO A 140 -29.37 36.18 -55.51
N PRO A 141 -30.16 37.29 -55.45
CA PRO A 141 -30.53 38.28 -54.39
C PRO A 141 -32.07 38.40 -54.16
N ALA A 142 -32.55 39.17 -53.15
CA ALA A 142 -33.80 39.99 -53.25
C ALA A 142 -34.05 40.97 -52.07
N SER A 143 -34.61 42.13 -52.43
CA SER A 143 -35.02 43.33 -51.67
C SER A 143 -35.98 43.17 -50.47
N GLY A 144 -36.02 44.14 -49.55
CA GLY A 144 -37.09 44.32 -48.54
C GLY A 144 -36.83 45.43 -47.50
N SER A 145 -37.82 46.32 -47.27
CA SER A 145 -37.68 47.58 -46.52
C SER A 145 -37.79 47.52 -44.98
N ASP A 146 -37.28 48.60 -44.37
CA ASP A 146 -37.46 49.10 -43.01
C ASP A 146 -38.91 49.07 -42.45
N SER A 147 -39.07 48.66 -41.17
CA SER A 147 -40.16 49.10 -40.24
C SER A 147 -39.98 48.54 -38.81
N GLN A 148 -39.15 49.22 -38.03
CA GLN A 148 -39.35 49.68 -36.65
C GLN A 148 -40.29 48.93 -35.63
N LEU A 149 -39.69 48.57 -34.48
CA LEU A 149 -40.23 48.39 -33.09
C LEU A 149 -41.12 47.18 -32.69
N SER A 150 -40.59 46.33 -31.77
CA SER A 150 -41.02 46.30 -30.34
C SER A 150 -40.20 45.32 -29.45
N GLY A 151 -39.76 45.75 -28.25
CA GLY A 151 -39.79 44.87 -27.07
C GLY A 151 -38.48 44.32 -26.43
N ARG A 152 -37.87 45.12 -25.53
CA ARG A 152 -37.23 44.73 -24.23
C ARG A 152 -35.75 44.23 -24.21
N PRO A 153 -34.91 44.66 -23.24
CA PRO A 153 -33.44 44.49 -23.31
C PRO A 153 -32.87 43.20 -22.68
N GLU A 154 -32.00 42.52 -23.43
CA GLU A 154 -31.25 41.33 -23.00
C GLU A 154 -29.99 41.64 -22.14
N GLY A 155 -30.14 42.43 -21.07
CA GLY A 155 -29.01 42.83 -20.21
C GLY A 155 -28.65 41.86 -19.08
N LYS A 156 -29.64 41.29 -18.38
CA LYS A 156 -29.46 40.79 -16.99
C LYS A 156 -29.21 39.29 -16.83
N LYS A 157 -29.17 38.49 -17.90
CA LYS A 157 -29.10 37.01 -17.82
C LYS A 157 -27.67 36.49 -17.61
N LYS A 158 -26.68 37.07 -18.31
CA LYS A 158 -25.26 36.63 -18.27
C LYS A 158 -24.59 36.92 -16.91
N GLU A 159 -24.89 38.07 -16.29
CA GLU A 159 -24.30 38.46 -15.01
C GLU A 159 -24.80 37.58 -13.85
N LYS A 160 -26.12 37.36 -13.75
CA LYS A 160 -26.71 36.48 -12.74
C LYS A 160 -26.24 35.02 -12.89
N GLN A 161 -25.92 34.58 -14.10
CA GLN A 161 -25.30 33.28 -14.35
C GLN A 161 -23.83 33.25 -13.90
N LYS A 162 -23.02 34.26 -14.21
CA LYS A 162 -21.63 34.39 -13.71
C LYS A 162 -21.57 34.42 -12.18
N LEU A 163 -22.49 35.14 -11.52
CA LEU A 163 -22.58 35.21 -10.06
C LEU A 163 -22.90 33.83 -9.44
N ARG A 164 -23.89 33.12 -10.02
CA ARG A 164 -24.20 31.73 -9.61
C ARG A 164 -23.01 30.79 -9.84
N GLN A 165 -22.33 30.90 -10.97
CA GLN A 165 -21.20 30.05 -11.31
C GLN A 165 -20.00 30.28 -10.36
N ARG A 166 -19.72 31.55 -10.01
CA ARG A 166 -18.69 31.93 -9.03
C ARG A 166 -19.01 31.40 -7.63
N SER A 167 -20.27 31.56 -7.19
CA SER A 167 -20.76 31.01 -5.92
C SER A 167 -20.66 29.47 -5.85
N THR A 168 -20.94 28.75 -6.96
CA THR A 168 -20.77 27.29 -7.00
C THR A 168 -19.30 26.85 -6.99
N VAL A 169 -18.38 27.62 -7.58
CA VAL A 169 -16.94 27.32 -7.54
C VAL A 169 -16.38 27.53 -6.12
N GLU A 170 -16.73 28.66 -5.50
CA GLU A 170 -16.31 29.00 -4.13
C GLU A 170 -16.79 27.97 -3.08
N ALA A 171 -18.01 27.46 -3.23
CA ALA A 171 -18.52 26.37 -2.39
C ALA A 171 -17.77 25.03 -2.59
N VAL A 172 -17.33 24.74 -3.81
CA VAL A 172 -16.52 23.55 -4.14
C VAL A 172 -15.10 23.68 -3.58
N ASP A 173 -14.50 24.87 -3.67
CA ASP A 173 -13.18 25.14 -3.09
C ASP A 173 -13.20 25.04 -1.55
N TYR A 174 -14.25 25.55 -0.89
CA TYR A 174 -14.44 25.38 0.55
C TYR A 174 -14.56 23.91 0.96
N LEU A 175 -15.36 23.12 0.23
CA LEU A 175 -15.48 21.67 0.46
C LEU A 175 -14.14 20.94 0.22
N MET A 176 -13.34 21.37 -0.77
CA MET A 176 -12.02 20.81 -1.01
C MET A 176 -11.03 21.17 0.10
N ALA A 177 -11.06 22.40 0.61
CA ALA A 177 -10.24 22.85 1.73
C ALA A 177 -10.57 22.07 3.01
N LYS A 178 -11.86 22.00 3.39
CA LYS A 178 -12.34 21.20 4.53
C LYS A 178 -11.95 19.72 4.43
N LYS A 179 -11.96 19.15 3.21
CA LYS A 179 -11.52 17.78 2.99
C LYS A 179 -10.01 17.60 3.16
N LYS A 180 -9.19 18.52 2.65
CA LYS A 180 -7.73 18.51 2.84
C LYS A 180 -7.35 18.64 4.33
N GLU A 181 -8.00 19.56 5.04
CA GLU A 181 -7.86 19.75 6.49
C GLU A 181 -8.17 18.45 7.25
N ALA A 182 -9.35 17.86 7.00
CA ALA A 182 -9.76 16.61 7.63
C ALA A 182 -8.91 15.37 7.25
N ASP A 183 -8.22 15.38 6.11
CA ASP A 183 -7.29 14.31 5.74
C ASP A 183 -5.89 14.55 6.34
N HIS A 184 -5.43 15.79 6.48
CA HIS A 184 -4.21 16.16 7.21
C HIS A 184 -4.28 15.79 8.69
N ASP A 185 -5.42 16.09 9.34
CA ASP A 185 -5.69 15.77 10.75
C ASP A 185 -5.64 14.25 11.04
N LYS A 186 -6.08 13.44 10.07
CA LYS A 186 -5.97 11.97 10.13
C LYS A 186 -4.55 11.49 9.90
N GLU A 187 -3.73 12.22 9.16
CA GLU A 187 -2.33 11.88 8.90
C GLU A 187 -1.48 12.15 10.14
N LEU A 188 -1.60 13.32 10.78
CA LEU A 188 -0.96 13.63 12.06
C LEU A 188 -1.30 12.57 13.13
N LYS A 189 -2.58 12.21 13.27
CA LYS A 189 -3.02 11.13 14.19
C LYS A 189 -2.52 9.74 13.79
N LYS A 190 -2.06 9.52 12.56
CA LYS A 190 -1.39 8.26 12.16
C LYS A 190 0.10 8.33 12.45
N GLU A 191 0.75 9.45 12.17
CA GLU A 191 2.16 9.70 12.43
C GLU A 191 2.50 9.61 13.94
N GLU A 192 1.69 10.22 14.82
CA GLU A 192 1.80 10.03 16.26
C GLU A 192 1.81 8.55 16.68
N ARG A 193 0.91 7.75 16.09
CA ARG A 193 0.81 6.31 16.40
C ARG A 193 1.97 5.51 15.80
N CYS A 194 2.46 5.92 14.63
CA CYS A 194 3.63 5.34 14.00
C CYS A 194 4.89 5.56 14.87
N ASN A 195 5.13 6.82 15.28
CA ASN A 195 6.27 7.19 16.11
C ASN A 195 6.23 6.53 17.50
N LYS A 196 5.05 6.43 18.12
CA LYS A 196 4.87 5.67 19.38
C LYS A 196 5.21 4.19 19.23
N VAL A 197 4.84 3.55 18.12
CA VAL A 197 5.20 2.13 17.86
C VAL A 197 6.69 1.99 17.55
N PHE A 198 7.27 2.90 16.78
CA PHE A 198 8.70 2.89 16.45
C PHE A 198 9.58 3.04 17.71
N ALA A 199 9.26 4.00 18.60
CA ALA A 199 9.98 4.18 19.85
C ALA A 199 9.91 2.94 20.77
N LEU A 200 8.76 2.27 20.84
CA LEU A 200 8.62 1.00 21.58
C LEU A 200 9.43 -0.15 20.93
N GLN A 201 9.57 -0.15 19.60
CA GLN A 201 10.39 -1.13 18.89
C GLN A 201 11.88 -0.88 19.13
N GLU A 202 12.32 0.37 19.13
CA GLU A 202 13.70 0.78 19.42
C GLU A 202 14.12 0.41 20.86
N GLU A 203 13.29 0.74 21.86
CA GLU A 203 13.50 0.31 23.25
C GLU A 203 13.50 -1.22 23.40
N ARG A 204 12.60 -1.94 22.69
CA ARG A 204 12.63 -3.42 22.69
C ARG A 204 13.95 -3.96 22.14
N ILE A 205 14.46 -3.40 21.04
CA ILE A 205 15.74 -3.80 20.43
C ILE A 205 16.90 -3.50 21.38
N LYS A 206 16.87 -2.37 22.08
CA LYS A 206 17.88 -1.99 23.07
C LYS A 206 17.93 -2.97 24.25
N LEU A 207 16.78 -3.28 24.86
CA LEU A 207 16.68 -4.28 25.94
C LEU A 207 17.12 -5.68 25.48
N GLU A 208 16.83 -6.05 24.22
CA GLU A 208 17.25 -7.33 23.63
C GLU A 208 18.78 -7.40 23.44
N LYS A 209 19.43 -6.28 23.08
CA LYS A 209 20.89 -6.15 23.04
C LYS A 209 21.53 -6.20 24.43
N GLU A 210 21.05 -5.39 25.38
CA GLU A 210 21.56 -5.37 26.77
C GLU A 210 21.48 -6.77 27.41
N LYS A 211 20.38 -7.49 27.18
CA LYS A 211 20.22 -8.88 27.64
C LYS A 211 21.24 -9.83 27.00
N PHE A 212 21.52 -9.68 25.70
CA PHE A 212 22.52 -10.50 25.01
C PHE A 212 23.94 -10.22 25.51
N GLU A 213 24.29 -8.96 25.73
CA GLU A 213 25.58 -8.56 26.31
C GLU A 213 25.76 -9.09 27.74
N PHE A 214 24.71 -9.04 28.57
CA PHE A 214 24.74 -9.62 29.92
C PHE A 214 24.90 -11.14 29.91
N GLN A 215 24.27 -11.85 28.96
CA GLN A 215 24.48 -13.29 28.79
C GLN A 215 25.90 -13.63 28.33
N ARG A 216 26.48 -12.82 27.43
CA ARG A 216 27.88 -12.96 27.01
C ARG A 216 28.83 -12.80 28.20
N GLN A 217 28.64 -11.76 29.01
CA GLN A 217 29.47 -11.53 30.20
C GLN A 217 29.39 -12.70 31.19
N GLN A 218 28.21 -13.25 31.46
CA GLN A 218 28.06 -14.42 32.33
C GLN A 218 28.81 -15.66 31.83
N GLU A 219 28.82 -15.91 30.53
CA GLU A 219 29.55 -17.06 29.98
C GLU A 219 31.08 -16.81 29.93
N GLU A 220 31.51 -15.57 29.67
CA GLU A 220 32.93 -15.15 29.81
C GLU A 220 33.42 -15.35 31.26
N ASP A 221 32.68 -14.86 32.25
CA ASP A 221 32.99 -15.01 33.67
C ASP A 221 33.01 -16.49 34.11
N ARG A 222 32.10 -17.31 33.58
CA ARG A 222 32.03 -18.76 33.81
C ARG A 222 33.24 -19.49 33.23
N ILE A 223 33.66 -19.14 32.01
CA ILE A 223 34.85 -19.70 31.36
C ILE A 223 36.11 -19.32 32.16
N LEU A 224 36.23 -18.07 32.60
CA LEU A 224 37.33 -17.62 33.46
C LEU A 224 37.36 -18.39 34.79
N GLY A 225 36.21 -18.58 35.45
CA GLY A 225 36.08 -19.34 36.69
C GLY A 225 36.47 -20.82 36.57
N LEU A 226 36.15 -21.49 35.45
CA LEU A 226 36.61 -22.85 35.19
C LEU A 226 38.13 -22.94 35.03
N ASN A 227 38.74 -21.99 34.32
CA ASN A 227 40.19 -22.01 34.07
C ASN A 227 41.00 -21.88 35.37
N LEU A 228 40.61 -20.98 36.29
CA LEU A 228 41.28 -20.88 37.60
C LEU A 228 41.10 -22.15 38.46
N SER A 229 39.95 -22.82 38.37
CA SER A 229 39.67 -24.04 39.13
C SER A 229 40.43 -25.28 38.62
N THR A 230 41.05 -25.20 37.44
CA THR A 230 41.79 -26.31 36.80
C THR A 230 43.31 -26.18 37.01
N MET A 231 43.77 -25.13 37.71
CA MET A 231 45.20 -24.85 37.96
C MET A 231 45.64 -25.07 39.43
N ASN A 232 44.75 -25.53 40.31
CA ASN A 232 45.02 -25.91 41.70
C ASN A 232 44.87 -27.42 41.89
#